data_AF-A0A2V9QHV7-F1
#
_entry.id   AF-A0A2V9QHV7-F1
#
_cell.length_a   1.000
_cell.length_b   1.000
_cell.length_c   1.000
_cell.angle_alpha   90.00
_cell.angle_beta   90.00
_cell.angle_gamma   90.00
#
_symmetry.space_group_name_H-M   'P 1'
#
loop_
_entity.id
_entity.type
_entity.pdbx_description
1 polymer ?
#
loop_
_entity_poly.entity_id
_entity_poly.type
_entity_poly.pdbx_seq_one_letter_code
_entity_poly.pdbx_strand_id
1 'polypeptide(L)'
;MISGHSEEMTRYFPEKTNRRDGAALTGKTKDQNHMANWIDCIRNRKTPNASVEIGYRSAVAAHMANLAYREKKRVTLEMAKAANT
;
A
#
# COMPACT_ATOMS: atom_id res chain seq x y z
N MET A 1 2.14 -22.21 20.95
CA MET A 1 2.35 -21.34 19.76
C MET A 1 1.04 -20.61 19.50
N ILE A 2 1.03 -19.28 19.52
CA ILE A 2 -0.20 -18.49 19.32
C ILE A 2 -0.50 -18.51 17.81
N SER A 3 -1.48 -19.32 17.39
CA SER A 3 -1.95 -19.44 16.00
C SER A 3 -3.07 -18.43 15.72
N GLY A 4 -2.86 -17.16 16.09
CA GLY A 4 -3.83 -16.10 15.83
C GLY A 4 -3.88 -15.77 14.35
N HIS A 5 -4.77 -16.42 13.59
CA HIS A 5 -5.10 -15.98 12.25
C HIS A 5 -6.06 -14.79 12.37
N SER A 6 -5.54 -13.57 12.35
CA SER A 6 -6.39 -12.40 12.16
C SER A 6 -6.97 -12.46 10.75
N GLU A 7 -8.27 -12.32 10.56
CA GLU A 7 -8.77 -12.02 9.22
C GLU A 7 -8.22 -10.64 8.80
N GLU A 8 -7.61 -10.57 7.61
CA GLU A 8 -7.20 -9.29 7.06
C GLU A 8 -8.43 -8.56 6.53
N MET A 9 -8.84 -7.52 7.26
CA MET A 9 -10.01 -6.71 6.95
C MET A 9 -9.59 -5.26 6.77
N THR A 10 -9.91 -4.69 5.61
CA THR A 10 -9.83 -3.24 5.41
C THR A 10 -11.03 -2.62 6.11
N ARG A 11 -10.79 -1.72 7.07
CA ARG A 11 -11.83 -0.93 7.71
C ARG A 11 -11.67 0.52 7.28
N TYR A 12 -12.66 1.05 6.58
CA TYR A 12 -12.73 2.46 6.26
C TYR A 12 -13.92 3.09 6.98
N PHE A 13 -13.63 4.11 7.78
CA PHE A 13 -14.61 4.89 8.53
C PHE A 13 -14.73 6.26 7.86
N PRO A 14 -15.69 6.45 6.93
CA PRO A 14 -15.82 7.73 6.25
C PRO A 14 -16.27 8.82 7.21
N GLU A 15 -15.66 9.98 7.10
CA GLU A 15 -16.21 11.19 7.72
C GLU A 15 -17.57 11.52 7.10
N LYS A 16 -18.51 11.99 7.93
CA LYS A 16 -19.85 12.39 7.48
C LYS A 16 -19.82 13.48 6.40
N THR A 17 -18.77 14.30 6.40
CA THR A 17 -18.48 15.31 5.36
C THR A 17 -18.28 14.67 3.97
N ASN A 18 -17.58 13.53 3.91
CA ASN A 18 -17.28 12.82 2.66
C ASN A 18 -18.34 11.77 2.29
N ARG A 19 -19.09 11.25 3.28
CA ARG A 19 -20.21 10.32 3.08
C ARG A 19 -21.28 10.55 4.15
N ARG A 20 -22.38 11.20 3.79
CA ARG A 20 -23.45 11.60 4.72
C ARG A 20 -23.94 10.45 5.61
N ASP A 21 -24.06 9.25 5.04
CA ASP A 21 -24.54 8.06 5.75
C ASP A 21 -23.48 7.36 6.62
N GLY A 22 -22.21 7.78 6.54
CA GLY A 22 -21.12 7.41 7.47
C GLY A 22 -20.86 5.90 7.67
N ALA A 23 -21.52 5.03 6.91
CA ALA A 23 -21.47 3.60 7.15
C ALA A 23 -20.04 3.08 6.98
N ALA A 24 -19.55 2.36 7.99
CA ALA A 24 -18.25 1.71 7.93
C ALA A 24 -18.22 0.76 6.73
N LEU A 25 -17.21 0.91 5.89
CA LEU A 25 -16.95 -0.01 4.79
C LEU A 25 -15.93 -1.03 5.26
N THR A 26 -16.34 -2.30 5.23
CA THR A 26 -15.46 -3.44 5.49
C THR A 26 -15.16 -4.16 4.18
N GLY A 27 -13.89 -4.34 3.86
CA GLY A 27 -13.44 -5.14 2.73
C GLY A 27 -12.67 -6.36 3.23
N LYS A 28 -12.92 -7.52 2.63
CA LYS A 28 -12.10 -8.72 2.84
C LYS A 28 -11.04 -8.78 1.75
N THR A 29 -9.77 -8.72 2.14
CA THR A 29 -8.67 -8.95 1.20
C THR A 29 -8.64 -10.45 0.87
N LYS A 30 -8.61 -10.80 -0.42
CA LYS A 30 -8.55 -12.22 -0.82
C LYS A 30 -7.16 -12.79 -0.59
N ASP A 31 -7.14 -14.00 -0.05
CA ASP A 31 -6.09 -15.02 -0.16
C ASP A 31 -4.69 -14.74 0.42
N GLN A 32 -4.42 -13.62 1.08
CA GLN A 32 -3.17 -13.43 1.83
C GLN A 32 -3.41 -12.60 3.09
N ASN A 33 -3.00 -13.13 4.25
CA ASN A 33 -2.82 -12.32 5.46
C ASN A 33 -1.41 -11.72 5.42
N HIS A 34 -1.33 -10.43 5.08
CA HIS A 34 -0.11 -9.66 4.92
C HIS A 34 0.78 -9.69 6.17
N MET A 35 0.17 -9.52 7.34
CA MET A 35 0.91 -9.50 8.61
C MET A 35 1.45 -10.89 8.97
N ALA A 36 0.66 -11.95 8.75
CA ALA A 36 1.12 -13.31 8.94
C ALA A 36 2.30 -13.64 8.03
N ASN A 37 2.22 -13.30 6.73
CA ASN A 37 3.32 -13.46 5.78
C ASN A 37 4.58 -12.73 6.25
N TRP A 38 4.46 -11.47 6.67
CA TRP A 38 5.61 -10.68 7.11
C TRP A 38 6.29 -11.28 8.35
N ILE A 39 5.51 -11.64 9.38
CA ILE A 39 6.03 -12.25 10.61
C ILE A 39 6.66 -13.62 10.35
N ASP A 40 6.04 -14.45 9.51
CA ASP A 40 6.59 -15.76 9.16
C ASP A 40 7.88 -15.63 8.34
N CYS A 41 7.97 -14.64 7.46
CA CYS A 41 9.18 -14.32 6.73
C CYS A 41 10.33 -13.88 7.66
N ILE A 42 10.04 -13.07 8.70
CA ILE A 42 11.04 -12.70 9.72
C ILE A 42 11.56 -13.95 10.44
N ARG A 43 10.65 -14.81 10.93
CA ARG A 43 11.01 -16.02 11.69
C ARG A 43 11.87 -16.99 10.88
N ASN A 44 11.53 -17.15 9.59
CA ASN A 44 12.16 -18.14 8.71
C ASN A 44 13.21 -17.56 7.78
N ARG A 45 13.55 -16.27 7.92
CA ARG A 45 14.48 -15.54 7.04
C ARG A 45 14.13 -15.67 5.54
N LYS A 46 12.85 -15.53 5.22
CA LYS A 46 12.34 -15.51 3.84
C LYS A 46 12.06 -14.08 3.39
N THR A 47 12.04 -13.86 2.08
CA THR A 47 11.59 -12.59 1.50
C THR A 47 10.06 -12.49 1.61
N PRO A 48 9.50 -11.37 2.13
CA PRO A 48 8.06 -11.15 2.17
C PRO A 48 7.47 -10.93 0.77
N ASN A 49 6.17 -11.14 0.62
CA ASN A 49 5.45 -10.92 -0.64
C ASN A 49 5.55 -9.45 -1.10
N ALA A 50 5.64 -8.52 -0.14
CA ALA A 50 5.94 -7.11 -0.37
C ALA A 50 7.41 -6.81 0.01
N SER A 51 8.34 -7.15 -0.89
CA SER A 51 9.76 -6.86 -0.70
C SER A 51 10.06 -5.35 -0.81
N VAL A 52 11.26 -4.95 -0.35
CA VAL A 52 11.73 -3.55 -0.42
C VAL A 52 11.73 -3.02 -1.86
N GLU A 53 12.12 -3.84 -2.84
CA GLU A 53 12.12 -3.44 -4.26
C GLU A 53 10.72 -3.10 -4.77
N ILE A 54 9.71 -3.89 -4.38
CA ILE A 54 8.30 -3.58 -4.71
C ILE A 54 7.90 -2.26 -4.05
N GLY A 55 8.23 -2.07 -2.76
CA GLY A 55 7.95 -0.84 -2.04
C GLY A 55 8.58 0.40 -2.69
N TYR A 56 9.84 0.30 -3.11
CA TYR A 56 10.54 1.36 -3.83
C TYR A 56 9.81 1.72 -5.14
N ARG A 57 9.49 0.73 -5.97
CA ARG A 57 8.79 0.94 -7.25
C ARG A 57 7.40 1.56 -7.04
N SER A 58 6.67 1.15 -6.01
CA SER A 58 5.38 1.74 -5.64
C SER A 58 5.53 3.21 -5.22
N ALA A 59 6.54 3.54 -4.42
CA ALA A 59 6.81 4.93 -4.01
C ALA A 59 7.17 5.83 -5.20
N VAL A 60 7.99 5.33 -6.14
CA VAL A 60 8.31 6.06 -7.38
C VAL A 60 7.07 6.32 -8.22
N ALA A 61 6.15 5.35 -8.33
CA ALA A 61 4.89 5.54 -9.05
C ALA A 61 4.01 6.63 -8.42
N ALA A 62 3.90 6.66 -7.08
CA ALA A 62 3.19 7.72 -6.38
C ALA A 62 3.85 9.10 -6.59
N HIS A 63 5.19 9.15 -6.57
CA HIS A 63 5.94 10.37 -6.86
C HIS A 63 5.70 10.88 -8.29
N MET A 64 5.74 9.99 -9.28
CA MET A 64 5.41 10.30 -10.68
C MET A 64 4.01 10.92 -10.82
N ALA A 65 3.01 10.36 -10.15
CA ALA A 65 1.64 10.88 -10.18
C ALA A 65 1.54 12.29 -9.59
N ASN A 66 2.22 12.54 -8.47
CA ASN A 66 2.28 13.85 -7.84
C ASN A 66 2.96 14.90 -8.75
N LEU A 67 4.08 14.54 -9.39
CA LEU A 67 4.76 15.42 -10.34
C LEU A 67 3.87 15.73 -11.54
N ALA A 68 3.26 14.71 -12.15
CA ALA A 68 2.37 14.88 -13.30
C ALA A 68 1.19 15.82 -12.98
N TYR A 69 0.60 15.65 -11.79
CA TYR A 69 -0.49 16.51 -11.32
C TYR A 69 -0.06 17.98 -11.13
N ARG A 70 1.12 18.21 -10.56
CA ARG A 70 1.64 19.56 -10.27
C ARG A 70 2.12 20.28 -11.52
N GLU A 71 2.82 19.58 -12.40
CA GLU A 71 3.43 20.16 -13.61
C GLU A 71 2.50 20.14 -14.82
N LYS A 72 1.32 19.51 -14.71
CA LYS A 72 0.32 19.42 -15.78
C LYS A 72 0.87 18.80 -17.08
N LYS A 73 1.79 17.86 -16.96
CA LYS A 73 2.37 17.12 -18.08
C LYS A 73 2.55 15.64 -17.75
N ARG A 74 2.74 14.83 -18.80
CA ARG A 74 3.16 13.43 -18.64
C ARG A 74 4.55 13.37 -18.01
N VAL A 75 4.73 12.50 -17.02
CA VAL A 75 6.00 12.24 -16.35
C VAL A 75 6.43 10.80 -16.62
N THR A 76 7.67 10.62 -17.05
CA THR A 76 8.29 9.30 -17.23
C THR A 76 9.06 8.89 -15.96
N LEU A 77 9.46 7.62 -15.89
CA LEU A 77 10.29 7.12 -14.80
C LEU A 77 11.61 7.91 -14.65
N GLU A 78 12.28 8.19 -15.77
CA GLU A 78 13.54 8.93 -15.78
C GLU A 78 13.36 10.37 -15.28
N MET A 79 12.28 11.03 -15.70
CA MET A 79 11.95 12.38 -15.20
C MET A 79 11.71 12.39 -13.69
N ALA A 80 10.98 11.39 -13.16
CA ALA A 80 10.70 11.32 -11.74
C ALA A 80 11.93 10.97 -10.89
N LYS A 81 12.88 10.20 -11.42
CA LYS A 81 14.18 9.97 -10.77
C LYS A 81 15.07 11.21 -10.76
N ALA A 82 14.97 12.05 -11.78
CA ALA A 82 15.76 13.27 -11.91
C ALA A 82 15.21 14.46 -11.08
N ALA A 83 13.97 14.40 -10.60
CA ALA A 83 13.27 15.53 -9.98
C ALA A 83 13.78 15.95 -8.57
N ASN A 84 14.93 15.46 -8.11
CA ASN A 84 15.54 15.79 -6.82
C ASN A 84 17.09 15.63 -6.84
N THR A 85 17.76 16.17 -7.85
CA THR A 85 19.20 16.57 -7.81
C THR A 85 19.29 18.04 -8.16
#